data_AF-A0A4Z0QT12-F1
#
_entry.id   AF-A0A4Z0QT12-F1
#
_cell.length_a   1.000
_cell.length_b   1.000
_cell.length_c   1.000
_cell.angle_alpha   90.00
_cell.angle_beta   90.00
_cell.angle_gamma   90.00
#
_symmetry.space_group_name_H-M   'P 1'
#
loop_
_entity.id
_entity.type
_entity.pdbx_description
1 polymer ?
#
loop_
_entity_poly.entity_id
_entity_poly.type
_entity_poly.pdbx_seq_one_letter_code
_entity_poly.pdbx_strand_id
1 'polypeptide(L)'
;MCIEFPLAISISRQLGSGGSVLGKNLAKELNFVFLDREIVRAAADRLGIHGEELEDNEEKINSVWKSFLLNFQYTDLFYAPVPIPIVPNDREIYEVEADIILRAAKEKPVVIVGRGASHILKDHPNHVSIFLHAKTAFRQKRSQEIYNISESKASKLIYETDITRQRHLHKFTGQDMYDLRNYNLTIDTSIVGLDIAEKIIMHYIQLRFGDKIRDYK
;
A
#
# COMPACT_ATOMS: atom_id res chain seq x y z
N MET A 1 24.79 -11.66 9.18
CA MET A 1 24.95 -10.42 8.40
C MET A 1 23.58 -9.75 8.33
N CYS A 2 23.33 -8.84 9.27
CA CYS A 2 22.05 -8.15 9.48
C CYS A 2 21.64 -7.42 8.19
N ILE A 3 20.34 -7.40 7.90
CA ILE A 3 19.83 -6.60 6.78
C ILE A 3 19.95 -5.13 7.19
N GLU A 4 20.71 -4.34 6.45
CA GLU A 4 20.96 -2.91 6.74
C GLU A 4 19.70 -2.04 6.57
N PHE A 5 18.73 -2.50 5.78
CA PHE A 5 17.46 -1.82 5.50
C PHE A 5 16.26 -2.77 5.62
N PRO A 6 15.15 -2.41 6.28
CA PRO A 6 13.98 -3.28 6.40
C PRO A 6 13.38 -3.71 5.05
N LEU A 7 12.71 -4.86 4.98
CA LEU A 7 12.05 -5.31 3.75
C LEU A 7 10.75 -4.51 3.51
N ALA A 8 10.62 -3.91 2.32
CA ALA A 8 9.42 -3.20 1.90
C ALA A 8 8.74 -3.90 0.72
N ILE A 9 7.46 -4.22 0.85
CA ILE A 9 6.66 -4.88 -0.18
C ILE A 9 5.55 -3.93 -0.62
N SER A 10 5.51 -3.57 -1.90
CA SER A 10 4.43 -2.75 -2.45
C SER A 10 3.53 -3.56 -3.39
N ILE A 11 2.22 -3.39 -3.26
CA ILE A 11 1.21 -4.08 -4.08
C ILE A 11 0.37 -3.04 -4.84
N SER A 12 0.64 -2.93 -6.13
CA SER A 12 -0.24 -2.28 -7.11
C SER A 12 -1.27 -3.29 -7.62
N ARG A 13 -2.48 -2.83 -7.99
CA ARG A 13 -3.58 -3.75 -8.31
C ARG A 13 -4.73 -3.12 -9.08
N GLN A 14 -5.38 -3.96 -9.88
CA GLN A 14 -6.74 -3.70 -10.37
C GLN A 14 -7.78 -3.87 -9.24
N LEU A 15 -8.92 -3.19 -9.32
CA LEU A 15 -10.02 -3.42 -8.38
C LEU A 15 -10.57 -4.84 -8.56
N GLY A 16 -10.87 -5.51 -7.45
CA GLY A 16 -11.42 -6.88 -7.49
C GLY A 16 -10.38 -7.99 -7.70
N SER A 17 -9.09 -7.69 -7.94
CA SER A 17 -8.03 -8.71 -8.02
C SER A 17 -7.58 -9.24 -6.64
N GLY A 18 -8.13 -8.72 -5.55
CA GLY A 18 -7.85 -9.22 -4.19
C GLY A 18 -6.60 -8.68 -3.52
N GLY A 19 -5.94 -7.66 -4.09
CA GLY A 19 -4.70 -7.13 -3.52
C GLY A 19 -4.77 -6.58 -2.09
N SER A 20 -5.92 -6.05 -1.65
CA SER A 20 -6.09 -5.64 -0.24
C SER A 20 -6.10 -6.84 0.72
N VAL A 21 -6.76 -7.94 0.34
CA VAL A 21 -6.82 -9.16 1.16
C VAL A 21 -5.44 -9.81 1.20
N LEU A 22 -4.83 -9.99 0.04
CA LEU A 22 -3.50 -10.59 -0.08
C LEU A 22 -2.45 -9.78 0.68
N GLY A 23 -2.47 -8.44 0.58
CA GLY A 23 -1.53 -7.59 1.31
C GLY A 23 -1.68 -7.69 2.83
N LYS A 24 -2.92 -7.75 3.34
CA LYS A 24 -3.19 -7.93 4.77
C LYS A 24 -2.69 -9.30 5.26
N ASN A 25 -2.92 -10.36 4.48
CA ASN A 25 -2.47 -11.70 4.83
C ASN A 25 -0.94 -11.78 4.85
N LEU A 26 -0.26 -11.28 3.82
CA LEU A 26 1.19 -11.22 3.77
C LEU A 26 1.77 -10.48 4.97
N ALA A 27 1.23 -9.30 5.30
CA ALA A 27 1.68 -8.53 6.44
C ALA A 27 1.52 -9.31 7.76
N LYS A 28 0.39 -9.99 7.94
CA LYS A 28 0.13 -10.83 9.10
C LYS A 28 1.09 -12.03 9.17
N GLU A 29 1.29 -12.75 8.08
CA GLU A 29 2.14 -13.94 8.04
C GLU A 29 3.62 -13.60 8.28
N LEU A 30 4.05 -12.45 7.77
CA LEU A 30 5.41 -11.93 7.90
C LEU A 30 5.64 -11.14 9.19
N ASN A 31 4.60 -10.81 9.96
CA ASN A 31 4.64 -9.88 11.09
C ASN A 31 5.14 -8.46 10.70
N PHE A 32 4.71 -7.97 9.54
CA PHE A 32 5.10 -6.67 9.00
C PHE A 32 4.02 -5.62 9.27
N VAL A 33 4.42 -4.35 9.27
CA VAL A 33 3.46 -3.24 9.28
C VAL A 33 2.62 -3.31 8.00
N PHE A 34 1.30 -3.13 8.11
CA PHE A 34 0.41 -3.06 6.96
C PHE A 34 -0.07 -1.62 6.74
N LEU A 35 0.19 -1.07 5.56
CA LEU A 35 -0.31 0.24 5.14
C LEU A 35 -1.18 0.10 3.88
N ASP A 36 -2.38 0.63 3.91
CA ASP A 36 -3.20 0.79 2.72
C ASP A 36 -3.49 2.26 2.42
N ARG A 37 -4.25 2.49 1.36
CA ARG A 37 -4.64 3.83 0.93
C ARG A 37 -5.31 4.64 2.05
N GLU A 38 -6.18 4.02 2.85
CA GLU A 38 -6.96 4.73 3.86
C GLU A 38 -6.07 5.11 5.05
N ILE A 39 -5.19 4.19 5.46
CA ILE A 39 -4.25 4.41 6.55
C ILE A 39 -3.24 5.52 6.21
N VAL A 40 -2.64 5.44 5.01
CA VAL A 40 -1.68 6.45 4.55
C VAL A 40 -2.38 7.80 4.40
N ARG A 41 -3.61 7.81 3.87
CA ARG A 41 -4.35 9.07 3.72
C ARG A 41 -4.72 9.69 5.07
N ALA A 42 -5.20 8.89 6.02
CA ALA A 42 -5.54 9.37 7.36
C ALA A 42 -4.31 9.91 8.11
N ALA A 43 -3.15 9.27 7.94
CA ALA A 43 -1.89 9.78 8.46
C ALA A 43 -1.48 11.10 7.79
N ALA A 44 -1.61 11.19 6.46
CA ALA A 44 -1.32 12.41 5.73
C ALA A 44 -2.23 13.56 6.13
N ASP A 45 -3.53 13.31 6.28
CA ASP A 45 -4.49 14.34 6.72
C ASP A 45 -4.15 14.80 8.15
N ARG A 46 -3.82 13.90 9.09
CA ARG A 46 -3.39 14.30 10.45
C ARG A 46 -2.13 15.15 10.42
N LEU A 47 -1.11 14.76 9.66
CA LEU A 47 0.16 15.48 9.61
C LEU A 47 0.09 16.76 8.78
N GLY A 48 -0.76 16.83 7.78
CA GLY A 48 -1.05 18.07 7.04
C GLY A 48 -1.77 19.07 7.93
N ILE A 49 -2.75 18.63 8.73
CA ILE A 49 -3.42 19.47 9.74
C ILE A 49 -2.43 19.97 10.80
N HIS A 50 -1.50 19.11 11.23
CA HIS A 50 -0.46 19.55 12.16
C HIS A 50 0.68 20.33 11.46
N GLY A 51 0.85 20.19 10.14
CA GLY A 51 1.92 20.77 9.33
C GLY A 51 1.97 22.28 9.40
N GLU A 52 0.81 22.95 9.42
CA GLU A 52 0.71 24.40 9.61
C GLU A 52 1.17 24.87 11.01
N GLU A 53 1.31 23.97 11.99
CA GLU A 53 1.89 24.23 13.33
C GLU A 53 3.24 23.53 13.56
N LEU A 54 3.71 22.71 12.62
CA LEU A 54 4.88 21.83 12.74
C LEU A 54 6.07 22.28 11.86
N GLU A 55 5.99 23.46 11.25
CA GLU A 55 7.16 24.09 10.62
C GLU A 55 8.33 24.08 11.62
N ASP A 56 9.42 23.40 11.21
CA ASP A 56 10.73 23.28 11.87
C ASP A 56 10.98 22.26 12.99
N ASN A 57 10.15 21.23 13.23
CA ASN A 57 10.53 20.23 14.25
C ASN A 57 10.40 18.76 13.83
N GLU A 58 11.49 18.23 13.23
CA GLU A 58 11.66 16.81 12.90
C GLU A 58 11.35 15.88 14.08
N GLU A 59 11.66 16.29 15.33
CA GLU A 59 11.41 15.48 16.52
C GLU A 59 9.91 15.33 16.81
N LYS A 60 9.12 16.40 16.59
CA LYS A 60 7.66 16.34 16.75
C LYS A 60 7.02 15.47 15.68
N ILE A 61 7.46 15.62 14.43
CA ILE A 61 6.99 14.80 13.31
C ILE A 61 7.30 13.32 13.62
N ASN A 62 8.52 13.00 14.07
CA ASN A 62 8.91 11.65 14.48
C ASN A 62 8.10 11.11 15.67
N SER A 63 7.73 11.96 16.63
CA SER A 63 6.89 11.56 17.78
C SER A 63 5.45 11.21 17.36
N VAL A 64 4.84 12.01 16.48
CA VAL A 64 3.51 11.73 15.91
C VAL A 64 3.56 10.45 15.07
N TRP A 65 4.60 10.27 14.25
CA TRP A 65 4.84 9.06 13.48
C TRP A 65 4.99 7.81 14.35
N LYS A 66 5.84 7.88 15.36
CA LYS A 66 6.10 6.77 16.27
C LYS A 66 4.82 6.39 17.02
N SER A 67 4.04 7.37 17.45
CA SER A 67 2.73 7.15 18.06
C SER A 67 1.76 6.51 17.07
N PHE A 68 1.73 6.95 15.80
CA PHE A 68 0.91 6.35 14.76
C PHE A 68 1.28 4.87 14.51
N LEU A 69 2.57 4.56 14.37
CA LEU A 69 3.08 3.21 14.14
C LEU A 69 2.84 2.26 15.33
N LEU A 70 2.98 2.76 16.57
CA LEU A 70 2.72 1.97 17.79
C LEU A 70 1.24 1.60 17.93
N ASN A 71 0.34 2.53 17.59
CA ASN A 71 -1.11 2.29 17.67
C ASN A 71 -1.63 1.35 16.58
N PHE A 72 -0.89 1.12 15.50
CA PHE A 72 -1.28 0.17 14.45
C PHE A 72 -0.75 -1.25 14.70
N GLN A 73 0.20 -1.43 15.62
CA GLN A 73 0.72 -2.75 16.00
C GLN A 73 -0.25 -3.52 16.92
N TYR A 74 -1.27 -2.83 17.45
CA TYR A 74 -2.36 -3.38 18.26
C TYR A 74 -3.69 -3.02 17.59
N THR A 75 -4.41 -4.01 17.10
CA THR A 75 -5.74 -3.83 16.49
C THR A 75 -6.71 -3.14 17.45
N ASP A 76 -7.16 -1.93 17.09
CA ASP A 76 -8.56 -1.52 16.99
C ASP A 76 -8.60 -0.02 16.65
N LEU A 77 -9.02 0.30 15.42
CA LEU A 77 -9.08 1.65 14.86
C LEU A 77 -10.10 2.51 15.64
N PHE A 78 -9.63 3.27 16.63
CA PHE A 78 -10.41 4.35 17.24
C PHE A 78 -10.54 5.52 16.24
N TYR A 79 -11.72 5.60 15.62
CA TYR A 79 -12.20 6.79 14.91
C TYR A 79 -12.46 7.90 15.95
N ALA A 80 -11.55 8.86 16.07
CA ALA A 80 -11.84 10.14 16.71
C ALA A 80 -12.16 11.19 15.63
N PRO A 81 -13.27 11.94 15.71
CA PRO A 81 -13.56 12.99 14.75
C PRO A 81 -12.63 14.18 15.01
N VAL A 82 -11.94 14.65 13.98
CA VAL A 82 -11.06 15.83 14.04
C VAL A 82 -11.71 16.97 13.22
N PRO A 83 -11.73 18.22 13.72
CA PRO A 83 -12.34 19.35 13.03
C PRO A 83 -11.57 19.71 11.74
N ILE A 84 -12.30 20.14 10.70
CA ILE A 84 -11.75 20.58 9.41
C ILE A 84 -11.31 22.04 9.53
N PRO A 85 -10.07 22.39 9.16
CA PRO A 85 -9.92 23.35 8.06
C PRO A 85 -8.71 23.09 7.12
N ILE A 86 -8.87 23.56 5.88
CA ILE A 86 -7.90 23.65 4.76
C ILE A 86 -7.68 22.34 4.00
N VAL A 87 -8.05 22.36 2.71
CA VAL A 87 -7.87 21.24 1.78
C VAL A 87 -6.51 21.45 1.10
N PRO A 88 -5.44 20.73 1.51
CA PRO A 88 -4.18 20.78 0.80
C PRO A 88 -4.38 20.41 -0.68
N ASN A 89 -3.59 21.01 -1.56
CA ASN A 89 -3.59 20.68 -2.98
C ASN A 89 -3.19 19.19 -3.14
N ASP A 90 -3.81 18.50 -4.10
CA ASP A 90 -3.50 17.12 -4.50
C ASP A 90 -2.00 16.77 -4.48
N ARG A 91 -1.13 17.72 -4.86
CA ARG A 91 0.33 17.54 -4.84
C ARG A 91 0.93 17.49 -3.45
N GLU A 92 0.54 18.42 -2.57
CA GLU A 92 1.03 18.45 -1.18
C GLU A 92 0.63 17.16 -0.46
N ILE A 93 -0.60 16.69 -0.70
CA ILE A 93 -1.03 15.42 -0.13
C ILE A 93 -0.19 14.26 -0.67
N TYR A 94 0.09 14.22 -1.97
CA TYR A 94 0.94 13.18 -2.54
C TYR A 94 2.35 13.20 -1.95
N GLU A 95 2.93 14.38 -1.73
CA GLU A 95 4.25 14.55 -1.12
C GLU A 95 4.26 14.06 0.33
N VAL A 96 3.23 14.40 1.11
CA VAL A 96 3.05 13.87 2.46
C VAL A 96 2.90 12.35 2.42
N GLU A 97 1.97 11.81 1.61
CA GLU A 97 1.75 10.35 1.44
C GLU A 97 3.05 9.61 1.08
N ALA A 98 3.92 10.21 0.25
CA ALA A 98 5.21 9.66 -0.13
C ALA A 98 6.21 9.65 1.04
N ASP A 99 6.28 10.72 1.83
CA ASP A 99 7.11 10.79 3.03
C ASP A 99 6.72 9.71 4.05
N ILE A 100 5.42 9.47 4.25
CA ILE A 100 4.91 8.37 5.10
C ILE A 100 5.50 7.03 4.68
N ILE A 101 5.40 6.74 3.38
CA ILE A 101 5.82 5.48 2.79
C ILE A 101 7.33 5.29 2.95
N LEU A 102 8.10 6.34 2.70
CA LEU A 102 9.56 6.32 2.83
C LEU A 102 9.99 6.10 4.29
N ARG A 103 9.39 6.82 5.25
CA ARG A 103 9.69 6.66 6.68
C ARG A 103 9.33 5.27 7.19
N ALA A 104 8.14 4.77 6.84
CA ALA A 104 7.70 3.45 7.25
C ALA A 104 8.66 2.36 6.77
N ALA A 105 9.08 2.41 5.49
CA ALA A 105 10.02 1.46 4.92
C ALA A 105 11.44 1.57 5.50
N LYS A 106 11.85 2.76 5.95
CA LYS A 106 13.15 2.97 6.60
C LYS A 106 13.18 2.40 8.02
N GLU A 107 12.09 2.48 8.76
CA GLU A 107 12.04 2.10 10.18
C GLU A 107 11.72 0.63 10.40
N LYS A 108 10.77 0.06 9.64
CA LYS A 108 10.22 -1.28 9.88
C LYS A 108 9.91 -2.02 8.58
N PRO A 109 9.92 -3.37 8.62
CA PRO A 109 9.38 -4.15 7.52
C PRO A 109 7.91 -3.82 7.30
N VAL A 110 7.52 -3.64 6.04
CA VAL A 110 6.20 -3.08 5.70
C VAL A 110 5.63 -3.67 4.41
N VAL A 111 4.31 -3.89 4.40
CA VAL A 111 3.52 -4.19 3.21
C VAL A 111 2.60 -3.01 2.92
N ILE A 112 2.67 -2.47 1.70
CA ILE A 112 1.99 -1.24 1.29
C ILE A 112 1.10 -1.52 0.07
N VAL A 113 -0.19 -1.21 0.16
CA VAL A 113 -1.15 -1.47 -0.93
C VAL A 113 -1.56 -0.17 -1.64
N GLY A 114 -0.84 0.17 -2.72
CA GLY A 114 -1.19 1.26 -3.62
C GLY A 114 -0.33 2.50 -3.52
N ARG A 115 -0.98 3.66 -3.76
CA ARG A 115 -0.42 5.02 -3.57
C ARG A 115 0.84 5.33 -4.38
N GLY A 116 1.10 4.56 -5.43
CA GLY A 116 2.35 4.68 -6.18
C GLY A 116 3.56 4.21 -5.38
N ALA A 117 3.37 3.41 -4.31
CA ALA A 117 4.46 2.92 -3.48
C ALA A 117 5.53 2.17 -4.29
N SER A 118 5.16 1.52 -5.40
CA SER A 118 6.12 0.89 -6.30
C SER A 118 7.09 1.91 -6.93
N HIS A 119 6.62 3.12 -7.21
CA HIS A 119 7.46 4.21 -7.71
C HIS A 119 8.21 4.91 -6.58
N ILE A 120 7.54 5.21 -5.47
CA ILE A 120 8.12 5.92 -4.32
C ILE A 120 9.32 5.15 -3.75
N LEU A 121 9.22 3.82 -3.67
CA LEU A 121 10.24 2.94 -3.11
C LEU A 121 11.23 2.39 -4.16
N LYS A 122 11.25 2.91 -5.39
CA LYS A 122 12.06 2.36 -6.50
C LYS A 122 13.55 2.25 -6.18
N ASP A 123 14.08 3.15 -5.36
CA ASP A 123 15.49 3.21 -4.98
C ASP A 123 15.77 2.53 -3.62
N HIS A 124 14.73 1.95 -2.99
CA HIS A 124 14.87 1.26 -1.71
C HIS A 124 15.52 -0.13 -1.93
N PRO A 125 16.67 -0.43 -1.30
CA PRO A 125 17.50 -1.58 -1.68
C PRO A 125 16.80 -2.94 -1.48
N ASN A 126 15.95 -3.04 -0.44
CA ASN A 126 15.17 -4.25 -0.14
C ASN A 126 13.69 -4.05 -0.48
N HIS A 127 13.40 -3.49 -1.65
CA HIS A 127 12.03 -3.33 -2.14
C HIS A 127 11.59 -4.48 -3.06
N VAL A 128 10.35 -4.93 -2.88
CA VAL A 128 9.65 -5.85 -3.76
C VAL A 128 8.38 -5.19 -4.29
N SER A 129 8.31 -4.97 -5.59
CA SER A 129 7.12 -4.40 -6.26
C SER A 129 6.29 -5.49 -6.93
N ILE A 130 4.99 -5.52 -6.63
CA ILE A 130 4.05 -6.54 -7.10
C ILE A 130 2.86 -5.85 -7.78
N PHE A 131 2.41 -6.39 -8.90
CA PHE A 131 1.16 -6.00 -9.55
C PHE A 131 0.17 -7.16 -9.64
N LEU A 132 -1.04 -6.97 -9.10
CA LEU A 132 -2.10 -7.98 -9.12
C LEU A 132 -3.22 -7.60 -10.09
N HIS A 133 -3.44 -8.46 -11.08
CA HIS A 133 -4.52 -8.34 -12.05
C HIS A 133 -5.41 -9.59 -12.04
N ALA A 134 -6.53 -9.51 -12.77
CA ALA A 134 -7.45 -10.63 -12.94
C ALA A 134 -8.37 -10.43 -14.13
N LYS A 135 -8.91 -11.52 -14.68
CA LYS A 135 -10.00 -11.49 -15.66
C LYS A 135 -11.20 -10.71 -15.11
N THR A 136 -11.89 -9.99 -15.99
CA THR A 136 -13.02 -9.11 -15.63
C THR A 136 -14.12 -9.85 -14.86
N ALA A 137 -14.52 -11.05 -15.29
CA ALA A 137 -15.54 -11.86 -14.60
C ALA A 137 -15.16 -12.19 -13.15
N PHE A 138 -13.89 -12.52 -12.90
CA PHE A 138 -13.38 -12.78 -11.55
C PHE A 138 -13.45 -11.52 -10.68
N ARG A 139 -13.04 -10.37 -11.23
CA ARG A 139 -13.07 -9.08 -10.54
C ARG A 139 -14.51 -8.63 -10.25
N GLN A 140 -15.42 -8.79 -11.21
CA GLN A 140 -16.85 -8.46 -11.08
C GLN A 140 -17.47 -9.25 -9.95
N LYS A 141 -17.36 -10.59 -9.99
CA LYS A 141 -17.92 -11.47 -8.96
C LYS A 141 -17.44 -11.08 -7.57
N ARG A 142 -16.12 -10.92 -7.39
CA ARG A 142 -15.55 -10.48 -6.11
C ARG A 142 -16.04 -9.10 -5.67
N SER A 143 -16.21 -8.17 -6.61
CA SER A 143 -16.70 -6.82 -6.30
C SER A 143 -18.18 -6.85 -5.91
N GLN A 144 -19.00 -7.67 -6.55
CA GLN A 144 -20.40 -7.88 -6.16
C GLN A 144 -20.49 -8.44 -4.73
N GLU A 145 -19.66 -9.44 -4.41
CA GLU A 145 -19.63 -10.07 -3.08
C GLU A 145 -19.16 -9.08 -1.99
N ILE A 146 -18.06 -8.36 -2.22
CA ILE A 146 -17.47 -7.45 -1.24
C ILE A 146 -18.35 -6.21 -0.99
N TYR A 147 -18.91 -5.64 -2.05
CA TYR A 147 -19.66 -4.38 -1.96
C TYR A 147 -21.18 -4.56 -1.91
N ASN A 148 -21.67 -5.80 -2.02
CA ASN A 148 -23.09 -6.13 -2.13
C ASN A 148 -23.83 -5.32 -3.22
N ILE A 149 -23.29 -5.37 -4.44
CA ILE A 149 -23.79 -4.59 -5.60
C ILE A 149 -24.12 -5.49 -6.80
N SER A 150 -24.90 -4.97 -7.73
CA SER A 150 -25.20 -5.65 -8.99
C SER A 150 -23.98 -5.73 -9.91
N GLU A 151 -24.00 -6.65 -10.88
CA GLU A 151 -22.93 -6.82 -11.86
C GLU A 151 -22.64 -5.54 -12.66
N SER A 152 -23.69 -4.83 -13.07
CA SER A 152 -23.56 -3.54 -13.77
C SER A 152 -22.85 -2.49 -12.91
N LYS A 153 -23.24 -2.37 -11.63
CA LYS A 153 -22.57 -1.48 -10.67
C LYS A 153 -21.12 -1.90 -10.42
N ALA A 154 -20.84 -3.20 -10.30
CA ALA A 154 -19.49 -3.72 -10.13
C ALA A 154 -18.59 -3.40 -11.34
N SER A 155 -19.12 -3.58 -12.55
CA SER A 155 -18.42 -3.26 -13.81
C SER A 155 -18.04 -1.79 -13.89
N LYS A 156 -18.99 -0.91 -13.59
CA LYS A 156 -18.77 0.55 -13.53
C LYS A 156 -17.72 0.91 -12.48
N LEU A 157 -17.85 0.37 -11.27
CA LEU A 157 -16.93 0.62 -10.16
C LEU A 157 -15.49 0.19 -10.49
N ILE A 158 -15.32 -0.99 -11.11
CA ILE A 158 -14.00 -1.49 -11.56
C ILE A 158 -13.39 -0.52 -12.57
N TYR A 159 -14.14 -0.15 -13.60
CA TYR A 159 -13.68 0.76 -14.65
C TYR A 159 -13.25 2.12 -14.07
N GLU A 160 -14.12 2.75 -13.29
CA GLU A 160 -13.86 4.06 -12.70
C GLU A 160 -12.68 4.04 -11.73
N THR A 161 -12.55 2.98 -10.94
CA THR A 161 -11.47 2.84 -9.97
C THR A 161 -10.12 2.61 -10.66
N ASP A 162 -10.07 1.72 -11.65
CA ASP A 162 -8.82 1.41 -12.35
C ASP A 162 -8.33 2.61 -13.17
N ILE A 163 -9.24 3.36 -13.81
CA ILE A 163 -8.91 4.61 -14.50
C ILE A 163 -8.43 5.67 -13.52
N THR A 164 -9.12 5.84 -12.39
CA THR A 164 -8.70 6.82 -11.38
C THR A 164 -7.31 6.49 -10.83
N ARG A 165 -7.01 5.21 -10.59
CA ARG A 165 -5.67 4.76 -10.15
C ARG A 165 -4.59 5.04 -11.20
N GLN A 166 -4.86 4.71 -12.47
CA GLN A 166 -3.96 5.01 -13.58
C GLN A 166 -3.68 6.51 -13.68
N ARG A 167 -4.73 7.33 -13.69
CA ARG A 167 -4.61 8.79 -13.81
C ARG A 167 -3.83 9.39 -12.64
N HIS A 168 -4.11 8.94 -11.43
CA HIS A 168 -3.37 9.38 -10.25
C HIS A 168 -1.88 9.03 -10.36
N LEU A 169 -1.53 7.77 -10.68
CA LEU A 169 -0.14 7.37 -10.85
C LEU A 169 0.54 8.20 -11.95
N HIS A 170 -0.10 8.31 -13.11
CA HIS A 170 0.43 9.05 -14.24
C HIS A 170 0.63 10.54 -13.93
N LYS A 171 -0.34 11.18 -13.25
CA LYS A 171 -0.27 12.60 -12.84
C LYS A 171 1.00 12.91 -12.03
N PHE A 172 1.39 12.03 -11.11
CA PHE A 172 2.50 12.30 -10.19
C PHE A 172 3.83 11.67 -10.59
N THR A 173 3.83 10.65 -11.43
CA THR A 173 5.04 9.87 -11.75
C THR A 173 5.33 9.78 -13.24
N GLY A 174 4.38 10.15 -14.10
CA GLY A 174 4.43 9.91 -15.54
C GLY A 174 4.31 8.43 -15.94
N GLN A 175 4.25 7.49 -14.98
CA GLN A 175 4.27 6.06 -15.27
C GLN A 175 2.90 5.53 -15.73
N ASP A 176 2.96 4.47 -16.51
CA ASP A 176 1.81 3.62 -16.80
C ASP A 176 1.71 2.51 -15.74
N MET A 177 0.57 2.40 -15.06
CA MET A 177 0.32 1.34 -14.07
C MET A 177 0.40 -0.05 -14.71
N TYR A 178 0.16 -0.17 -16.01
CA TYR A 178 0.19 -1.44 -16.74
C TYR A 178 1.55 -1.77 -17.37
N ASP A 179 2.54 -0.89 -17.23
CA ASP A 179 3.91 -1.22 -17.65
C ASP A 179 4.54 -2.19 -16.64
N LEU A 180 4.60 -3.45 -17.07
CA LEU A 180 5.15 -4.58 -16.31
C LEU A 180 6.60 -4.38 -15.86
N ARG A 181 7.37 -3.49 -16.53
CA ARG A 181 8.75 -3.17 -16.15
C ARG A 181 8.85 -2.43 -14.81
N ASN A 182 7.74 -1.86 -14.32
CA ASN A 182 7.68 -1.18 -13.03
C ASN A 182 7.58 -2.16 -11.84
N TYR A 183 7.44 -3.47 -12.10
CA TYR A 183 7.16 -4.47 -11.07
C TYR A 183 8.17 -5.63 -11.13
N ASN A 184 8.51 -6.18 -9.97
CA ASN A 184 9.28 -7.42 -9.89
C ASN A 184 8.41 -8.65 -10.18
N LEU A 185 7.14 -8.63 -9.76
CA LEU A 185 6.19 -9.71 -10.00
C LEU A 185 4.84 -9.16 -10.50
N THR A 186 4.29 -9.82 -11.52
CA THR A 186 2.91 -9.61 -11.98
C THR A 186 2.15 -10.93 -11.86
N ILE A 187 0.98 -10.92 -11.21
CA ILE A 187 0.23 -12.16 -10.94
C ILE A 187 -1.24 -12.01 -11.36
N ASP A 188 -1.70 -12.95 -12.19
CA ASP A 188 -3.10 -13.12 -12.52
C ASP A 188 -3.81 -13.96 -11.45
N THR A 189 -4.45 -13.27 -10.51
CA THR A 189 -5.19 -13.90 -9.40
C THR A 189 -6.43 -14.67 -9.85
N SER A 190 -6.92 -14.46 -11.08
CA SER A 190 -8.02 -15.25 -11.64
C SER A 190 -7.59 -16.61 -12.17
N ILE A 191 -6.28 -16.83 -12.35
CA ILE A 191 -5.70 -18.12 -12.76
C ILE A 191 -5.35 -18.94 -11.54
N VAL A 192 -4.61 -18.35 -10.59
CA VAL A 192 -4.02 -19.10 -9.47
C VAL A 192 -4.85 -19.02 -8.18
N GLY A 193 -5.75 -18.05 -8.04
CA GLY A 193 -6.43 -17.74 -6.77
C GLY A 193 -5.52 -17.01 -5.78
N LEU A 194 -6.10 -16.50 -4.69
CA LEU A 194 -5.36 -15.67 -3.73
C LEU A 194 -4.36 -16.49 -2.89
N ASP A 195 -4.75 -17.69 -2.45
CA ASP A 195 -3.90 -18.53 -1.59
C ASP A 195 -2.62 -18.96 -2.30
N ILE A 196 -2.70 -19.30 -3.60
CA ILE A 196 -1.52 -19.66 -4.39
C ILE A 196 -0.71 -18.41 -4.75
N ALA A 197 -1.35 -17.29 -5.06
CA ALA A 197 -0.65 -16.03 -5.29
C ALA A 197 0.18 -15.60 -4.06
N GLU A 198 -0.37 -15.74 -2.85
CA GLU A 198 0.33 -15.50 -1.60
C GLU A 198 1.56 -16.40 -1.45
N LYS A 199 1.42 -17.71 -1.68
CA LYS A 199 2.54 -18.66 -1.65
C LYS A 199 3.64 -18.32 -2.67
N ILE A 200 3.26 -17.93 -3.90
CA ILE A 200 4.21 -17.50 -4.93
C ILE A 200 5.03 -16.30 -4.44
N ILE A 201 4.35 -15.30 -3.86
CA ILE A 201 5.01 -14.09 -3.36
C ILE A 201 5.93 -14.44 -2.19
N MET A 202 5.45 -15.19 -1.21
CA MET A 202 6.23 -15.63 -0.06
C MET A 202 7.49 -16.40 -0.49
N HIS A 203 7.35 -17.32 -1.45
CA HIS A 203 8.48 -18.08 -1.95
C HIS A 203 9.48 -17.21 -2.73
N TYR A 204 9.01 -16.28 -3.56
CA TYR A 204 9.87 -15.31 -4.23
C TYR A 204 10.69 -14.48 -3.23
N ILE A 205 10.04 -13.97 -2.18
CA ILE A 205 10.70 -13.19 -1.13
C ILE A 205 11.75 -14.07 -0.43
N GLN A 206 11.41 -15.31 -0.08
CA GLN A 206 12.34 -16.25 0.55
C GLN A 206 13.57 -16.54 -0.33
N LEU A 207 13.39 -16.74 -1.63
CA LEU A 207 14.50 -16.96 -2.56
C LEU A 207 15.40 -15.74 -2.70
N ARG A 208 14.85 -14.52 -2.66
CA ARG A 208 15.60 -13.27 -2.83
C ARG A 208 16.33 -12.83 -1.57
N PHE A 209 15.74 -13.04 -0.39
CA PHE A 209 16.26 -12.50 0.89
C PHE A 209 16.68 -13.58 1.91
N GLY A 210 16.43 -14.86 1.62
CA GLY A 210 16.76 -15.98 2.49
C GLY A 210 15.90 -16.05 3.76
N ASP A 211 16.33 -16.85 4.74
CA ASP A 211 15.64 -17.02 6.02
C ASP A 211 15.66 -15.76 6.91
N LYS A 212 16.40 -14.71 6.52
CA LYS A 212 16.49 -13.42 7.25
C LYS A 212 15.14 -12.72 7.43
N ILE A 213 14.13 -13.11 6.66
CA ILE A 213 12.74 -12.65 6.83
C ILE A 213 12.17 -13.10 8.19
N ARG A 214 12.67 -14.21 8.74
CA ARG A 214 12.26 -14.76 10.04
C ARG A 214 12.86 -14.01 11.23
N ASP A 215 13.92 -13.22 11.01
CA ASP A 215 14.53 -12.37 12.04
C ASP A 215 13.61 -11.21 12.45
N TYR A 216 12.51 -11.00 11.73
CA TYR A 216 11.46 -10.02 12.04
C TYR A 216 10.28 -10.59 12.86
N LYS A 217 10.29 -11.90 13.18
CA LYS A 217 9.27 -12.54 14.03
C LYS A 217 9.55 -12.36 15.51
#